data_AF-A0A972XKU5-F1
#
_entry.id   AF-A0A972XKU5-F1
#
_cell.length_a   1.000
_cell.length_b   1.000
_cell.length_c   1.000
_cell.angle_alpha   90.00
_cell.angle_beta   90.00
_cell.angle_gamma   90.00
#
_symmetry.space_group_name_H-M   'P 1'
#
loop_
_entity.id
_entity.type
_entity.pdbx_description
1 polymer ?
#
loop_
_entity_poly.entity_id
_entity_poly.type
_entity_poly.pdbx_seq_one_letter_code
_entity_poly.pdbx_strand_id
1 'polypeptide(L)'
;MTNSNTNREHRKAIRQKSNTADYQYTLMTLISDASAHVDVLVAQPAALVAMKLQSAMNRGAAKEGSDLLDIVRLTTDSTTSRSVVDGLRAAGQQLKDDAHLHVLRWFEQGRDRTLKRIKGIPEGEGTTQDDLILVAELLAAALTR
;
A
#
# COMPACT_ATOMS: atom_id res chain seq x y z
N MET A 1 34.68 12.91 -19.48
CA MET A 1 33.55 13.86 -19.28
C MET A 1 32.31 13.29 -19.95
N THR A 2 31.60 12.36 -19.31
CA THR A 2 30.39 11.72 -19.89
C THR A 2 29.65 10.95 -18.79
N ASN A 3 28.90 11.64 -17.93
CA ASN A 3 27.98 10.97 -16.99
C ASN A 3 26.72 11.77 -16.61
N SER A 4 26.54 12.97 -17.18
CA SER A 4 25.41 13.85 -16.82
C SER A 4 24.14 13.62 -17.64
N ASN A 5 24.20 12.86 -18.74
CA ASN A 5 23.06 12.69 -19.65
C ASN A 5 22.19 11.46 -19.34
N THR A 6 22.78 10.38 -18.82
CA THR A 6 22.08 9.12 -18.51
C THR A 6 21.15 9.24 -17.31
N ASN A 7 21.44 10.17 -16.39
CA ASN A 7 20.62 10.43 -15.20
C ASN A 7 19.39 11.31 -15.51
N ARG A 8 19.41 12.04 -16.62
CA ARG A 8 18.32 12.91 -17.07
C ARG A 8 17.22 12.15 -17.81
N GLU A 9 17.60 11.09 -18.53
CA GLU A 9 16.69 10.19 -19.25
C GLU A 9 15.90 9.29 -18.29
N HIS A 10 16.52 8.74 -17.24
CA HIS A 10 15.81 7.97 -16.19
C HIS A 10 14.77 8.80 -15.45
N ARG A 11 15.05 10.09 -15.17
CA ARG A 11 14.07 11.01 -14.55
C ARG A 11 12.89 11.33 -15.46
N LYS A 12 13.04 11.22 -16.78
CA LYS A 12 11.96 11.47 -17.76
C LYS A 12 11.02 10.27 -17.93
N ALA A 13 11.53 9.04 -17.77
CA ALA A 13 10.76 7.82 -17.98
C ALA A 13 9.73 7.52 -16.86
N ILE A 14 9.90 8.06 -15.65
CA ILE A 14 8.92 7.92 -14.55
C ILE A 14 7.65 8.75 -14.82
N ARG A 15 7.69 9.68 -15.79
CA ARG A 15 6.56 10.53 -16.17
C ARG A 15 5.73 9.91 -17.30
N GLN A 16 5.44 8.61 -17.22
CA GLN A 16 4.56 7.94 -18.17
C GLN A 16 3.18 7.71 -17.55
N LYS A 17 2.31 8.70 -17.81
CA LYS A 17 0.83 8.68 -17.76
C LYS A 17 0.21 7.41 -17.16
N SER A 18 0.16 7.36 -15.84
CA SER A 18 -0.90 6.65 -15.14
C SER A 18 -1.83 7.72 -14.57
N ASN A 19 -3.14 7.50 -14.67
CA ASN A 19 -4.19 8.39 -14.17
C ASN A 19 -4.27 8.35 -12.62
N THR A 20 -3.11 8.30 -11.96
CA THR A 20 -2.89 8.26 -10.51
C THR A 20 -2.77 9.69 -10.00
N ALA A 21 -3.91 10.35 -9.86
CA ALA A 21 -3.97 11.62 -9.15
C ALA A 21 -3.61 11.37 -7.66
N ASP A 22 -2.70 12.19 -7.13
CA ASP A 22 -2.40 12.42 -5.71
C ASP A 22 -1.65 11.37 -4.86
N TYR A 23 -0.89 10.45 -5.46
CA TYR A 23 0.03 9.64 -4.65
C TYR A 23 1.34 10.40 -4.36
N GLN A 24 1.46 10.85 -3.11
CA GLN A 24 2.67 11.49 -2.58
C GLN A 24 3.84 10.48 -2.51
N TYR A 25 5.06 10.97 -2.70
CA TYR A 25 6.29 10.19 -2.59
C TYR A 25 7.10 10.65 -1.38
N THR A 26 7.90 9.75 -0.78
CA THR A 26 8.89 10.08 0.25
C THR A 26 10.29 9.69 -0.22
N LEU A 27 11.30 10.38 0.29
CA LEU A 27 12.69 9.99 0.11
C LEU A 27 13.03 8.89 1.13
N MET A 28 13.54 7.76 0.65
CA MET A 28 14.05 6.66 1.48
C MET A 28 15.53 6.46 1.16
N THR A 29 16.36 6.49 2.19
CA THR A 29 17.78 6.15 2.06
C THR A 29 17.96 4.65 2.32
N LEU A 30 18.40 3.92 1.30
CA LEU A 30 18.81 2.52 1.42
C LEU A 30 20.25 2.49 1.91
N ILE A 31 20.49 1.78 3.01
CA ILE A 31 21.83 1.56 3.57
C ILE A 31 22.21 0.12 3.26
N SER A 32 23.38 -0.07 2.67
CA SER A 32 23.96 -1.39 2.40
C SER A 32 25.19 -1.63 3.27
N ASP A 33 25.55 -2.90 3.47
CA ASP A 33 26.73 -3.32 4.25
C ASP A 33 28.06 -2.76 3.71
N ALA A 34 28.08 -2.32 2.45
CA ALA A 34 29.24 -1.67 1.82
C ALA A 34 29.30 -0.14 2.06
N SER A 35 28.51 0.40 2.99
CA SER A 35 28.40 1.84 3.29
C SER A 35 27.98 2.71 2.11
N ALA A 36 27.40 2.13 1.05
CA ALA A 36 26.79 2.88 -0.02
C ALA A 36 25.38 3.31 0.42
N HIS A 37 25.13 4.62 0.33
CA HIS A 37 23.81 5.23 0.54
C HIS A 37 23.17 5.52 -0.81
N VAL A 38 21.95 5.04 -0.99
CA VAL A 38 21.17 5.31 -2.21
C VAL A 38 19.85 5.91 -1.80
N ASP A 39 19.62 7.15 -2.22
CA ASP A 39 18.36 7.84 -2.03
C ASP A 39 17.37 7.48 -3.16
N VAL A 40 16.22 6.94 -2.76
CA VAL A 40 15.17 6.49 -3.68
C VAL A 40 13.86 7.18 -3.32
N LEU A 41 13.14 7.64 -4.34
CA LEU A 41 11.76 8.09 -4.16
C LEU A 41 10.85 6.87 -4.13
N VAL A 42 10.16 6.69 -3.02
CA VAL A 42 9.20 5.60 -2.81
C VAL A 42 7.81 6.18 -2.60
N ALA A 43 6.78 5.44 -3.00
CA ALA A 43 5.40 5.84 -2.73
C ALA A 43 5.15 5.87 -1.22
N GLN A 44 4.37 6.86 -0.76
CA GLN A 44 3.95 6.92 0.64
C GLN A 44 3.11 5.67 1.00
N PRO A 45 3.13 5.20 2.26
CA PRO A 45 2.37 4.03 2.70
C PRO A 45 0.89 4.06 2.32
N ALA A 46 0.21 5.21 2.46
CA ALA A 46 -1.19 5.38 2.08
C ALA A 46 -1.43 5.09 0.57
N ALA A 47 -0.50 5.48 -0.28
CA ALA A 47 -0.56 5.22 -1.71
C ALA A 47 -0.46 3.73 -2.02
N LEU A 48 0.46 3.04 -1.35
CA LEU A 48 0.64 1.60 -1.48
C LEU A 48 -0.62 0.84 -1.05
N VAL A 49 -1.26 1.24 0.06
CA VAL A 49 -2.52 0.65 0.52
C VAL A 49 -3.64 0.84 -0.52
N ALA A 50 -3.85 2.06 -1.03
CA ALA A 50 -4.87 2.32 -2.04
C ALA A 50 -4.65 1.52 -3.34
N MET A 51 -3.40 1.46 -3.81
CA MET A 51 -3.03 0.65 -4.98
C MET A 51 -3.27 -0.85 -4.75
N LYS A 52 -3.00 -1.35 -3.54
CA LYS A 52 -3.23 -2.77 -3.19
C LYS A 52 -4.72 -3.10 -3.08
N LEU A 53 -5.52 -2.23 -2.48
CA LEU A 53 -6.97 -2.37 -2.40
C LEU A 53 -7.60 -2.54 -3.79
N GLN A 54 -7.15 -1.73 -4.76
CA GLN A 54 -7.62 -1.80 -6.14
C GLN A 54 -7.08 -3.04 -6.89
N SER A 55 -5.81 -3.40 -6.70
CA SER A 55 -5.15 -4.44 -7.50
C SER A 55 -5.42 -5.87 -7.02
N ALA A 56 -5.73 -6.08 -5.73
CA ALA A 56 -6.02 -7.39 -5.18
C ALA A 56 -7.16 -8.12 -5.92
N MET A 57 -8.12 -7.38 -6.48
CA MET A 57 -9.28 -7.96 -7.17
C MET A 57 -8.95 -8.63 -8.51
N ASN A 58 -7.82 -8.28 -9.13
CA ASN A 58 -7.50 -8.63 -10.51
C ASN A 58 -6.27 -9.55 -10.63
N ARG A 59 -5.87 -10.20 -9.53
CA ARG A 59 -4.63 -10.97 -9.43
C ARG A 59 -4.89 -12.41 -9.00
N GLY A 60 -3.96 -13.30 -9.35
CA GLY A 60 -4.03 -14.71 -8.94
C GLY A 60 -3.96 -14.87 -7.41
N ALA A 61 -4.48 -15.98 -6.90
CA ALA A 61 -4.71 -16.18 -5.46
C ALA A 61 -3.52 -15.90 -4.53
N ALA A 62 -2.29 -16.27 -4.94
CA ALA A 62 -1.09 -16.01 -4.14
C ALA A 62 -0.76 -14.51 -4.07
N LYS A 63 -0.93 -13.79 -5.18
CA LYS A 63 -0.70 -12.34 -5.23
C LYS A 63 -1.82 -11.56 -4.53
N GLU A 64 -3.06 -12.05 -4.62
CA GLU A 64 -4.18 -11.55 -3.83
C GLU A 64 -3.88 -11.67 -2.32
N GLY A 65 -3.41 -12.83 -1.86
CA GLY A 65 -3.02 -13.05 -0.46
C GLY A 65 -1.89 -12.13 -0.01
N SER A 66 -0.84 -11.96 -0.81
CA SER A 66 0.26 -11.03 -0.48
C SER A 66 -0.18 -9.57 -0.45
N ASP A 67 -1.02 -9.14 -1.38
CA ASP A 67 -1.50 -7.75 -1.42
C ASP A 67 -2.40 -7.45 -0.20
N LEU A 68 -3.24 -8.41 0.24
CA LEU A 68 -4.05 -8.29 1.45
C LEU A 68 -3.19 -8.28 2.72
N LEU A 69 -2.16 -9.13 2.80
CA LEU A 69 -1.23 -9.15 3.93
C LEU A 69 -0.44 -7.84 4.03
N ASP A 70 0.01 -7.29 2.90
CA ASP A 70 0.73 -6.01 2.89
C ASP A 70 -0.14 -4.85 3.37
N ILE A 71 -1.44 -4.85 3.06
CA ILE A 71 -2.39 -3.86 3.62
C ILE A 71 -2.44 -4.00 5.13
N VAL A 72 -2.63 -5.22 5.66
CA VAL A 72 -2.66 -5.48 7.11
C VAL A 72 -1.38 -4.94 7.75
N ARG A 73 -0.21 -5.33 7.23
CA ARG A 73 1.08 -4.91 7.77
C ARG A 73 1.25 -3.40 7.75
N LEU A 74 1.00 -2.74 6.62
CA LEU A 74 1.16 -1.29 6.51
C LEU A 74 0.21 -0.52 7.45
N THR A 75 -0.99 -1.04 7.68
CA THR A 75 -1.99 -0.41 8.54
C THR A 75 -1.75 -0.66 10.03
N THR A 76 -1.15 -1.80 10.42
CA THR A 76 -0.90 -2.14 11.84
C THR A 76 0.54 -1.88 12.30
N ASP A 77 1.48 -1.68 11.38
CA ASP A 77 2.87 -1.39 11.72
C ASP A 77 3.01 -0.02 12.40
N SER A 78 3.78 0.02 13.48
CA SER A 78 3.92 1.22 14.32
C SER A 78 4.61 2.38 13.61
N THR A 79 5.37 2.11 12.55
CA THR A 79 6.10 3.12 11.78
C THR A 79 5.26 3.68 10.62
N THR A 80 4.35 2.89 10.03
CA THR A 80 3.57 3.30 8.85
C THR A 80 2.11 3.59 9.13
N SER A 81 1.50 3.01 10.17
CA SER A 81 0.05 3.08 10.45
C SER A 81 -0.50 4.51 10.44
N ARG A 82 0.16 5.43 11.15
CA ARG A 82 -0.24 6.84 11.19
C ARG A 82 -0.15 7.51 9.82
N SER A 83 0.91 7.25 9.06
CA SER A 83 1.09 7.79 7.71
C SER A 83 0.02 7.25 6.74
N VAL A 84 -0.36 5.98 6.87
CA VAL A 84 -1.47 5.38 6.11
C VAL A 84 -2.77 6.11 6.43
N VAL A 85 -3.13 6.23 7.70
CA VAL A 85 -4.40 6.84 8.13
C VAL A 85 -4.47 8.32 7.73
N ASP A 86 -3.43 9.10 8.04
CA ASP A 86 -3.42 10.54 7.73
C ASP A 86 -3.40 10.79 6.21
N GLY A 87 -2.67 9.96 5.45
CA GLY A 87 -2.63 10.04 3.99
C GLY A 87 -3.96 9.70 3.34
N LEU A 88 -4.65 8.64 3.80
CA LEU A 88 -5.99 8.29 3.29
C LEU A 88 -7.03 9.34 3.67
N ARG A 89 -6.94 9.93 4.87
CA ARG A 89 -7.80 11.07 5.28
C ARG A 89 -7.57 12.31 4.43
N ALA A 90 -6.36 12.55 3.96
CA ALA A 90 -6.04 13.69 3.10
C ALA A 90 -6.37 13.46 1.62
N ALA A 91 -6.67 12.22 1.22
CA ALA A 91 -6.92 11.88 -0.18
C ALA A 91 -8.20 12.52 -0.73
N GLY A 92 -8.24 12.68 -2.06
CA GLY A 92 -9.42 13.17 -2.78
C GLY A 92 -10.64 12.27 -2.60
N GLN A 93 -11.83 12.85 -2.65
CA GLN A 93 -13.09 12.15 -2.34
C GLN A 93 -13.31 10.90 -3.20
N GLN A 94 -13.02 10.96 -4.50
CA GLN A 94 -13.17 9.79 -5.38
C GLN A 94 -12.31 8.62 -4.93
N LEU A 95 -11.04 8.87 -4.59
CA LEU A 95 -10.14 7.82 -4.09
C LEU A 95 -10.66 7.24 -2.78
N LYS A 96 -11.18 8.09 -1.88
CA LYS A 96 -11.77 7.63 -0.62
C LYS A 96 -12.95 6.71 -0.85
N ASP A 97 -13.86 7.09 -1.74
CA ASP A 97 -15.06 6.32 -2.05
C ASP A 97 -14.67 4.95 -2.66
N ASP A 98 -13.75 4.94 -3.63
CA ASP A 98 -13.24 3.72 -4.26
C ASP A 98 -12.55 2.79 -3.24
N ALA A 99 -11.65 3.35 -2.43
CA ALA A 99 -10.94 2.60 -1.40
C ALA A 99 -11.90 2.06 -0.33
N HIS A 100 -12.93 2.83 0.05
CA HIS A 100 -13.91 2.42 1.05
C HIS A 100 -14.70 1.20 0.57
N LEU A 101 -15.14 1.18 -0.70
CA LEU A 101 -15.80 0.00 -1.30
C LEU A 101 -14.92 -1.26 -1.21
N HIS A 102 -13.62 -1.12 -1.43
CA HIS A 102 -12.69 -2.23 -1.32
C HIS A 102 -12.47 -2.68 0.12
N VAL A 103 -12.40 -1.76 1.08
CA VAL A 103 -12.30 -2.09 2.51
C VAL A 103 -13.52 -2.89 2.96
N LEU A 104 -14.73 -2.42 2.65
CA LEU A 104 -15.98 -3.14 2.95
C LEU A 104 -15.97 -4.55 2.34
N ARG A 105 -15.58 -4.66 1.07
CA ARG A 105 -15.54 -5.96 0.37
C ARG A 105 -14.58 -6.94 1.03
N TRP A 106 -13.37 -6.51 1.38
CA TRP A 106 -12.29 -7.41 1.79
C TRP A 106 -12.25 -7.67 3.29
N PHE A 107 -12.42 -6.64 4.11
CA PHE A 107 -12.16 -6.73 5.55
C PHE A 107 -13.45 -6.77 6.39
N GLU A 108 -14.59 -6.36 5.83
CA GLU A 108 -15.90 -6.52 6.47
C GLU A 108 -16.67 -7.73 5.94
N GLN A 109 -17.11 -7.68 4.69
CA GLN A 109 -17.99 -8.70 4.09
C GLN A 109 -17.23 -9.98 3.75
N GLY A 110 -16.00 -9.85 3.27
CA GLY A 110 -15.15 -10.95 2.80
C GLY A 110 -14.15 -11.47 3.82
N ARG A 111 -14.29 -11.13 5.10
CA ARG A 111 -13.25 -11.32 6.13
C ARG A 111 -12.69 -12.73 6.21
N ASP A 112 -13.56 -13.74 6.24
CA ASP A 112 -13.12 -15.16 6.32
C ASP A 112 -12.35 -15.59 5.08
N ARG A 113 -12.78 -15.13 3.90
CA ARG A 113 -12.07 -15.38 2.63
C ARG A 113 -10.71 -14.70 2.65
N THR A 114 -10.65 -13.44 3.09
CA THR A 114 -9.41 -12.67 3.22
C THR A 114 -8.44 -13.37 4.18
N LEU A 115 -8.90 -13.80 5.35
CA LEU A 115 -8.07 -14.54 6.31
C LEU A 115 -7.54 -15.85 5.70
N LYS A 116 -8.40 -16.61 5.03
CA LYS A 116 -8.00 -17.85 4.35
C LYS A 116 -6.95 -17.60 3.26
N ARG A 117 -7.06 -16.48 2.53
CA ARG A 117 -6.09 -16.10 1.49
C ARG A 117 -4.75 -15.70 2.07
N ILE A 118 -4.75 -14.91 3.14
CA ILE A 118 -3.53 -14.48 3.84
C ILE A 118 -2.85 -15.70 4.47
N LYS A 119 -3.59 -16.58 5.16
CA LYS A 119 -3.04 -17.82 5.72
C LYS A 119 -2.61 -18.86 4.66
N GLY A 120 -3.01 -18.65 3.40
CA GLY A 120 -2.60 -19.47 2.27
C GLY A 120 -1.16 -19.20 1.81
N ILE A 121 -0.50 -18.17 2.34
CA ILE A 121 0.93 -17.88 2.11
C ILE A 121 1.72 -17.99 3.42
N PRO A 122 2.98 -18.48 3.39
CA PRO A 122 3.78 -18.69 4.62
C PRO A 122 3.90 -17.43 5.49
N GLU A 123 4.07 -16.26 4.87
CA GLU A 123 4.28 -15.00 5.57
C GLU A 123 3.03 -14.49 6.32
N GLY A 124 1.86 -15.06 6.03
CA GLY A 124 0.56 -14.66 6.59
C GLY A 124 0.01 -15.61 7.65
N GLU A 125 0.74 -16.66 8.03
CA GLU A 125 0.26 -17.69 8.99
C GLU A 125 -0.19 -17.07 10.33
N GLY A 126 0.55 -16.08 10.81
CA GLY A 126 0.29 -15.39 12.08
C GLY A 126 -0.87 -14.39 12.08
N THR A 127 -1.48 -14.10 10.92
CA THR A 127 -2.60 -13.14 10.86
C THR A 127 -3.86 -13.72 11.51
N THR A 128 -4.52 -12.92 12.33
CA THR A 128 -5.71 -13.28 13.08
C THR A 128 -6.95 -12.57 12.54
N GLN A 129 -8.13 -12.95 13.04
CA GLN A 129 -9.37 -12.27 12.70
C GLN A 129 -9.44 -10.87 13.32
N ASP A 130 -8.85 -10.70 14.51
CA ASP A 130 -8.78 -9.41 15.21
C ASP A 130 -7.93 -8.41 14.44
N ASP A 131 -6.83 -8.85 13.82
CA ASP A 131 -6.03 -7.99 12.92
C ASP A 131 -6.88 -7.45 11.76
N LEU A 132 -7.72 -8.30 11.16
CA LEU A 132 -8.58 -7.89 10.05
C LEU A 132 -9.70 -6.95 10.50
N ILE A 133 -10.22 -7.12 11.71
CA ILE A 133 -11.22 -6.22 12.31
C ILE A 133 -10.60 -4.86 12.56
N LEU A 134 -9.43 -4.81 13.22
CA LEU A 134 -8.71 -3.58 13.49
C LEU A 134 -8.37 -2.83 12.19
N VAL A 135 -7.88 -3.54 11.17
CA VAL A 135 -7.59 -2.95 9.86
C VAL A 135 -8.87 -2.40 9.21
N ALA A 136 -9.99 -3.12 9.28
CA ALA A 136 -11.27 -2.63 8.77
C ALA A 136 -11.67 -1.32 9.44
N GLU A 137 -11.62 -1.27 10.78
CA GLU A 137 -11.99 -0.09 11.58
C GLU A 137 -11.09 1.11 11.28
N LEU A 138 -9.77 0.91 11.25
CA LEU A 138 -8.81 1.97 10.98
C LEU A 138 -8.97 2.54 9.57
N LEU A 139 -9.12 1.68 8.57
CA LEU A 139 -9.28 2.12 7.19
C LEU A 139 -10.65 2.75 6.95
N ALA A 140 -11.74 2.17 7.49
CA ALA A 140 -13.06 2.76 7.41
C ALA A 140 -13.08 4.15 8.02
N ALA A 141 -12.56 4.32 9.24
CA ALA A 141 -12.48 5.61 9.92
C ALA A 141 -11.57 6.64 9.21
N ALA A 142 -10.60 6.19 8.41
CA ALA A 142 -9.77 7.08 7.59
C ALA A 142 -10.47 7.54 6.30
N LEU A 143 -11.39 6.73 5.78
CA LEU A 143 -12.03 6.91 4.48
C LEU A 143 -13.42 7.53 4.58
N THR A 144 -14.13 7.33 5.69
CA THR A 144 -15.39 8.02 6.00
C THR A 144 -15.11 9.39 6.61
N ARG A 145 -15.94 10.38 6.25
CA ARG A 145 -15.81 11.77 6.72
C ARG A 145 -15.90 11.91 8.24
#